data_AF-A0A9E2AGP1-F1
#
_entry.id   AF-A0A9E2AGP1-F1
#
_cell.length_a   1.000
_cell.length_b   1.000
_cell.length_c   1.000
_cell.angle_alpha   90.00
_cell.angle_beta   90.00
_cell.angle_gamma   90.00
#
_symmetry.space_group_name_H-M   'P 1'
#
loop_
_entity.id
_entity.type
_entity.pdbx_description
1 polymer ?
#
loop_
_entity_poly.entity_id
_entity_poly.type
_entity_poly.pdbx_seq_one_letter_code
_entity_poly.pdbx_strand_id
1 'polypeptide(L)'
;YTPHRLQAPVEPRVRDVEVGVLWPAYPLSETEQAAFGEAVEELMSAFTVQIRPHPRRRPNAALEPLRRRLVEMTSDSGSETGLEFVDRCQAVVGYLSTSLLEAAARGALTACVADGRFEQVVSYHPVFGRSVPGVPAADIVSWLASRLGES
;
A
#
# COMPACT_ATOMS: atom_id res chain seq x y z
N TYR A 1 10.95 15.36 -45.66
CA TYR A 1 9.78 15.35 -44.78
C TYR A 1 9.91 14.12 -43.90
N THR A 2 10.32 14.30 -42.65
CA THR A 2 10.52 13.19 -41.70
C THR A 2 9.39 13.27 -40.68
N PRO A 3 8.55 12.25 -40.51
CA PRO A 3 7.50 12.31 -39.51
C PRO A 3 8.14 12.26 -38.12
N HIS A 4 7.93 13.31 -37.32
CA HIS A 4 8.23 13.30 -35.91
C HIS A 4 7.39 12.21 -35.23
N ARG A 5 8.05 11.24 -34.58
CA ARG A 5 7.39 10.35 -33.63
C ARG A 5 6.74 11.21 -32.56
N LEU A 6 5.41 11.15 -32.48
CA LEU A 6 4.67 11.54 -31.28
C LEU A 6 5.20 10.65 -30.15
N GLN A 7 6.02 11.22 -29.27
CA GLN A 7 6.25 10.62 -27.97
C GLN A 7 4.89 10.63 -27.26
N ALA A 8 4.38 9.45 -26.91
CA ALA A 8 3.27 9.33 -25.99
C ALA A 8 3.62 10.12 -24.71
N PRO A 9 2.65 10.80 -24.07
CA PRO A 9 2.89 11.51 -22.83
C PRO A 9 3.51 10.52 -21.83
N VAL A 10 4.74 10.81 -21.41
CA VAL A 10 5.36 10.11 -20.30
C VAL A 10 4.59 10.56 -19.07
N GLU A 11 3.68 9.72 -18.59
CA GLU A 11 3.01 9.99 -17.32
C GLU A 11 4.08 10.24 -16.25
N PRO A 12 3.92 11.30 -15.44
CA PRO A 12 4.93 11.66 -14.45
C PRO A 12 5.08 10.51 -13.46
N ARG A 13 6.27 9.89 -13.47
CA ARG A 13 6.67 8.93 -12.46
C ARG A 13 6.68 9.64 -11.12
N VAL A 14 5.72 9.34 -10.25
CA VAL A 14 5.58 9.90 -8.90
C VAL A 14 6.61 9.26 -7.96
N ARG A 15 7.89 9.32 -8.33
CA ARG A 15 8.98 8.62 -7.62
C ARG A 15 9.34 9.22 -6.27
N ASP A 16 8.96 10.48 -6.04
CA ASP A 16 9.25 11.19 -4.81
C ASP A 16 8.16 11.02 -3.74
N VAL A 17 7.12 10.21 -4.00
CA VAL A 17 6.11 9.92 -2.99
C VAL A 17 6.46 8.68 -2.19
N GLU A 18 6.52 8.84 -0.87
CA GLU A 18 6.70 7.73 0.07
C GLU A 18 5.36 7.09 0.43
N VAL A 19 5.17 5.85 -0.02
CA VAL A 19 4.01 5.01 0.30
C VAL A 19 4.42 3.92 1.28
N GLY A 20 3.76 3.88 2.44
CA GLY A 20 3.96 2.84 3.44
C GLY A 20 3.08 1.63 3.17
N VAL A 21 3.65 0.42 3.16
CA VAL A 21 2.92 -0.84 3.07
C VAL A 21 2.97 -1.54 4.43
N LEU A 22 1.79 -1.73 5.03
CA LEU A 22 1.61 -2.52 6.24
C LEU A 22 1.48 -4.00 5.87
N TRP A 23 2.42 -4.82 6.35
CA TRP A 23 2.40 -6.24 6.03
C TRP A 23 1.24 -6.97 6.74
N PRO A 24 0.55 -7.93 6.11
CA PRO A 24 -0.60 -8.60 6.70
C PRO A 24 -0.26 -9.34 8.00
N ALA A 25 -1.12 -9.17 9.02
CA ALA A 25 -0.96 -9.77 10.36
C ALA A 25 -1.49 -11.20 10.46
N TYR A 26 -2.26 -11.64 9.48
CA TYR A 26 -2.99 -12.91 9.44
C TYR A 26 -2.70 -13.67 8.15
N PRO A 27 -2.93 -14.99 8.15
CA PRO A 27 -2.83 -15.79 6.94
C PRO A 27 -3.87 -15.32 5.93
N LEU A 28 -3.41 -14.99 4.73
CA LEU A 28 -4.24 -14.65 3.60
C LEU A 28 -4.58 -15.92 2.81
N SER A 29 -5.79 -16.01 2.27
CA SER A 29 -6.14 -17.01 1.27
C SER A 29 -5.33 -16.79 -0.01
N GLU A 30 -5.31 -17.78 -0.91
CA GLU A 30 -4.51 -17.69 -2.14
C GLU A 30 -4.89 -16.47 -3.01
N THR A 31 -6.18 -16.19 -3.17
CA THR A 31 -6.68 -15.01 -3.89
C THR A 31 -6.23 -13.70 -3.24
N GLU A 32 -6.25 -13.66 -1.91
CA GLU A 32 -5.86 -12.48 -1.12
C GLU A 32 -4.35 -12.23 -1.21
N GLN A 33 -3.54 -13.31 -1.20
CA GLN A 33 -2.10 -13.22 -1.44
C GLN A 33 -1.80 -12.73 -2.85
N ALA A 34 -2.50 -13.23 -3.86
CA ALA A 34 -2.31 -12.78 -5.25
C ALA A 34 -2.63 -11.28 -5.40
N ALA A 35 -3.79 -10.84 -4.92
CA ALA A 35 -4.21 -9.43 -4.99
C ALA A 35 -3.25 -8.51 -4.22
N PHE A 36 -2.85 -8.90 -3.00
CA PHE A 36 -1.91 -8.11 -2.21
C PHE A 36 -0.52 -8.06 -2.85
N GLY A 37 -0.04 -9.18 -3.39
CA GLY A 37 1.23 -9.25 -4.11
C GLY A 37 1.26 -8.33 -5.32
N GLU A 38 0.25 -8.43 -6.18
CA GLU A 38 0.07 -7.57 -7.36
C GLU A 38 0.07 -6.08 -6.98
N ALA A 39 -0.77 -5.70 -6.00
CA ALA A 39 -0.83 -4.32 -5.53
C ALA A 39 0.53 -3.79 -5.07
N VAL A 40 1.30 -4.58 -4.33
CA VAL A 40 2.62 -4.17 -3.83
C VAL A 40 3.62 -4.03 -4.98
N GLU A 41 3.61 -4.92 -5.97
CA GLU A 41 4.51 -4.79 -7.14
C GLU A 41 4.17 -3.57 -7.99
N GLU A 42 2.88 -3.30 -8.21
CA GLU A 42 2.42 -2.09 -8.90
C GLU A 42 2.88 -0.82 -8.16
N LEU A 43 2.72 -0.77 -6.84
CA LEU A 43 3.18 0.35 -6.01
C LEU A 43 4.70 0.58 -6.13
N MET A 44 5.50 -0.49 -6.11
CA MET A 44 6.96 -0.40 -6.26
C MET A 44 7.39 0.15 -7.62
N SER A 45 6.56 -0.02 -8.66
CA SER A 45 6.85 0.49 -10.00
C SER A 45 6.63 2.01 -10.13
N ALA A 46 5.72 2.55 -9.31
CA ALA A 46 5.22 3.91 -9.41
C ALA A 46 5.73 4.86 -8.30
N PHE A 47 5.96 4.34 -7.09
CA PHE A 47 6.26 5.11 -5.87
C PHE A 47 7.52 4.62 -5.15
N THR A 48 8.02 5.43 -4.23
CA THR A 48 9.00 4.96 -3.23
C THR A 48 8.24 4.22 -2.13
N VAL A 49 8.41 2.89 -2.06
CA VAL A 49 7.67 2.05 -1.11
C VAL A 49 8.51 1.79 0.13
N GLN A 50 7.96 2.13 1.30
CA GLN A 50 8.47 1.68 2.61
C GLN A 50 7.60 0.53 3.10
N ILE A 51 8.18 -0.47 3.76
CA ILE A 51 7.41 -1.57 4.30
C ILE A 51 7.53 -1.64 5.80
N ARG A 52 6.42 -2.01 6.45
CA ARG A 52 6.42 -2.35 7.87
C ARG A 52 6.02 -3.80 8.04
N PRO A 53 6.99 -4.70 8.28
CA PRO A 53 6.70 -6.07 8.65
C PRO A 53 5.83 -6.11 9.90
N HIS A 54 4.86 -7.04 9.92
CA HIS A 54 4.10 -7.27 11.14
C HIS A 54 5.02 -7.88 12.22
N PRO A 55 4.97 -7.42 13.49
CA PRO A 55 5.89 -7.89 14.54
C PRO A 55 5.76 -9.38 14.86
N ARG A 56 4.58 -9.97 14.59
CA ARG A 56 4.38 -11.41 14.65
C ARG A 56 4.67 -12.01 13.28
N ARG A 57 5.68 -12.90 13.21
CA ARG A 57 5.89 -13.77 12.04
C ARG A 57 4.68 -14.69 11.91
N ARG A 58 3.89 -14.51 10.84
CA ARG A 58 2.72 -15.33 10.50
C ARG A 58 2.87 -15.86 9.07
N PRO A 59 2.27 -17.02 8.75
CA PRO A 59 2.55 -17.72 7.51
C PRO A 59 1.79 -17.09 6.34
N ASN A 60 2.45 -16.18 5.62
CA ASN A 60 2.10 -15.81 4.24
C ASN A 60 3.26 -16.23 3.34
N ALA A 61 3.45 -17.55 3.21
CA ALA A 61 4.64 -18.13 2.60
C ALA A 61 4.84 -17.69 1.14
N ALA A 62 3.76 -17.48 0.37
CA ALA A 62 3.85 -17.00 -1.01
C ALA A 62 4.30 -15.55 -1.11
N LEU A 63 4.04 -14.73 -0.08
CA LEU A 63 4.46 -13.33 -0.03
C LEU A 63 5.85 -13.14 0.60
N GLU A 64 6.41 -14.16 1.25
CA GLU A 64 7.71 -14.06 1.93
C GLU A 64 8.88 -13.68 0.99
N PRO A 65 8.98 -14.19 -0.25
CA PRO A 65 10.00 -13.72 -1.20
C PRO A 65 9.87 -12.22 -1.49
N LEU A 66 8.66 -11.73 -1.71
CA LEU A 66 8.37 -10.31 -1.94
C LEU A 66 8.71 -9.47 -0.70
N ARG A 67 8.36 -9.96 0.49
CA ARG A 67 8.70 -9.31 1.77
C ARG A 67 10.21 -9.11 1.91
N ARG A 68 11.01 -10.14 1.64
CA ARG A 68 12.48 -10.08 1.77
C ARG A 68 13.07 -9.09 0.79
N ARG A 69 12.65 -9.13 -0.48
CA ARG A 69 13.06 -8.16 -1.51
C ARG A 69 12.79 -6.73 -1.05
N LEU A 70 11.62 -6.48 -0.48
CA LEU A 70 11.26 -5.16 0.04
C LEU A 70 12.08 -4.75 1.26
N VAL A 71 12.28 -5.63 2.25
CA VAL A 71 13.10 -5.32 3.44
C VAL A 71 14.53 -4.94 3.04
N GLU A 72 15.10 -5.61 2.04
CA GLU A 72 16.44 -5.28 1.52
C GLU A 72 16.49 -3.91 0.84
N MET A 73 15.37 -3.46 0.26
CA MET A 73 15.25 -2.16 -0.41
C MET A 73 14.91 -1.02 0.55
N THR A 74 14.23 -1.32 1.65
CA THR A 74 13.78 -0.33 2.64
C THR A 74 14.73 -0.28 3.83
N SER A 75 15.20 0.91 4.19
CA SER A 75 16.04 1.12 5.38
C SER A 75 15.22 0.89 6.66
N ASP A 76 15.04 -0.37 7.06
CA ASP A 76 14.26 -0.76 8.24
C ASP A 76 15.07 -0.48 9.52
N SER A 77 14.85 0.68 10.14
CA SER A 77 15.29 0.93 11.52
C SER A 77 14.37 0.16 12.45
N GLY A 78 14.64 -1.13 12.70
CA GLY A 78 13.77 -2.06 13.45
C GLY A 78 13.36 -1.67 14.89
N SER A 79 13.63 -0.43 15.33
CA SER A 79 13.17 0.20 16.58
C SER A 79 11.94 1.09 16.42
N GLU A 80 11.47 1.35 15.21
CA GLU A 80 10.39 2.30 14.96
C GLU A 80 9.01 1.75 15.42
N THR A 81 8.18 2.60 16.04
CA THR A 81 6.77 2.31 16.36
C THR A 81 5.86 2.39 15.13
N GLY A 82 4.68 1.75 15.18
CA GLY A 82 3.74 1.77 14.04
C GLY A 82 3.27 3.17 13.65
N LEU A 83 3.37 4.11 14.57
CA LEU A 83 2.92 5.48 14.41
C LEU A 83 3.97 6.34 13.72
N GLU A 84 5.23 6.25 14.17
CA GLU A 84 6.36 6.89 13.50
C GLU A 84 6.46 6.45 12.03
N PHE A 85 6.15 5.18 11.75
CA PHE A 85 6.09 4.68 10.37
C PHE A 85 5.05 5.41 9.53
N VAL A 86 3.84 5.57 10.07
CA VAL A 86 2.73 6.24 9.39
C VAL A 86 3.07 7.71 9.16
N ASP A 87 3.66 8.39 10.15
CA ASP A 87 3.97 9.81 10.09
C ASP A 87 5.01 10.18 9.02
N ARG A 88 5.82 9.20 8.56
CA ARG A 88 6.77 9.38 7.45
C ARG A 88 6.16 9.17 6.07
N CYS A 89 5.04 8.46 5.99
CA CYS A 89 4.43 8.10 4.73
C CYS A 89 3.37 9.14 4.31
N GLN A 90 3.33 9.49 3.03
CA GLN A 90 2.26 10.33 2.48
C GLN A 90 0.97 9.53 2.29
N ALA A 91 1.09 8.23 2.04
CA ALA A 91 -0.03 7.30 2.00
C ALA A 91 0.35 5.96 2.64
N VAL A 92 -0.63 5.26 3.19
CA VAL A 92 -0.46 3.95 3.80
C VAL A 92 -1.42 2.94 3.19
N VAL A 93 -0.87 1.87 2.63
CA VAL A 93 -1.60 0.76 2.04
C VAL A 93 -1.40 -0.49 2.89
N GLY A 94 -2.41 -1.35 2.95
CA GLY A 94 -2.29 -2.63 3.63
C GLY A 94 -3.46 -3.53 3.31
N TYR A 95 -3.59 -4.60 4.07
CA TYR A 95 -4.69 -5.55 3.98
C TYR A 95 -5.37 -5.67 5.36
N LEU A 96 -6.71 -5.70 5.41
CA LEU A 96 -7.58 -5.38 6.58
C LEU A 96 -6.86 -5.40 7.94
N SER A 97 -6.42 -4.23 8.41
CA SER A 97 -5.62 -4.12 9.63
C SER A 97 -6.10 -2.97 10.51
N THR A 98 -6.10 -3.16 11.83
CA THR A 98 -6.36 -2.08 12.79
C THR A 98 -5.34 -0.95 12.64
N SER A 99 -4.10 -1.26 12.23
CA SER A 99 -3.08 -0.23 11.98
C SER A 99 -3.40 0.67 10.78
N LEU A 100 -4.18 0.21 9.78
CA LEU A 100 -4.70 1.09 8.72
C LEU A 100 -5.73 2.08 9.27
N LEU A 101 -6.59 1.63 10.18
CA LEU A 101 -7.59 2.48 10.81
C LEU A 101 -6.95 3.51 11.74
N GLU A 102 -5.90 3.13 12.45
CA GLU A 102 -5.07 4.04 13.25
C GLU A 102 -4.39 5.10 12.38
N ALA A 103 -3.87 4.71 11.21
CA ALA A 103 -3.29 5.64 10.24
C ALA A 103 -4.35 6.62 9.70
N ALA A 104 -5.54 6.14 9.34
CA ALA A 104 -6.65 6.97 8.90
C ALA A 104 -7.11 7.95 9.99
N ALA A 105 -7.15 7.50 11.26
CA ALA A 105 -7.50 8.35 12.41
C ALA A 105 -6.50 9.50 12.62
N ARG A 106 -5.25 9.32 12.20
CA ARG A 106 -4.20 10.36 12.19
C ARG A 106 -4.25 11.29 10.99
N GLY A 107 -5.15 11.06 10.04
CA GLY A 107 -5.28 11.89 8.83
C GLY A 107 -4.37 11.45 7.67
N ALA A 108 -3.68 10.32 7.79
CA ALA A 108 -2.95 9.76 6.66
C ALA A 108 -3.92 9.33 5.55
N LEU A 109 -3.49 9.47 4.29
CA LEU A 109 -4.21 8.88 3.17
C LEU A 109 -4.06 7.36 3.24
N THR A 110 -5.15 6.63 3.43
CA THR A 110 -5.10 5.17 3.61
C THR A 110 -5.92 4.41 2.57
N ALA A 111 -5.44 3.25 2.16
CA ALA A 111 -6.20 2.30 1.34
C ALA A 111 -6.02 0.87 1.85
N CYS A 112 -7.10 0.09 1.78
CA CYS A 112 -7.05 -1.35 1.93
C CYS A 112 -7.04 -1.98 0.54
N VAL A 113 -6.11 -2.87 0.27
CA VAL A 113 -6.17 -3.70 -0.93
C VAL A 113 -7.39 -4.61 -0.80
N ALA A 114 -8.32 -4.50 -1.75
CA ALA A 114 -9.48 -5.36 -1.85
C ALA A 114 -9.19 -6.48 -2.84
N ASP A 115 -9.57 -7.71 -2.49
CA ASP A 115 -9.89 -8.73 -3.47
C ASP A 115 -11.38 -8.65 -3.82
N GLY A 116 -11.80 -9.28 -4.91
CA GLY A 116 -13.19 -9.21 -5.43
C GLY A 116 -14.31 -9.59 -4.44
N ARG A 117 -14.00 -10.06 -3.23
CA ARG A 117 -15.00 -10.29 -2.15
C ARG A 117 -15.25 -9.04 -1.30
N PHE A 118 -14.34 -8.08 -1.31
CA PHE A 118 -14.32 -6.93 -0.40
C PHE A 118 -14.48 -5.58 -1.10
N GLU A 119 -14.88 -5.55 -2.38
CA GLU A 119 -15.12 -4.32 -3.16
C GLU A 119 -16.09 -3.32 -2.49
N GLN A 120 -16.90 -3.78 -1.53
CA GLN A 120 -17.86 -2.95 -0.80
C GLN A 120 -17.61 -2.86 0.72
N VAL A 121 -16.57 -3.52 1.25
CA VAL A 121 -16.30 -3.52 2.69
C VAL A 121 -15.44 -2.30 3.04
N VAL A 122 -16.13 -1.24 3.43
CA VAL A 122 -15.50 -0.18 4.21
C VAL A 122 -15.06 -0.78 5.54
N SER A 123 -13.75 -0.94 5.73
CA SER A 123 -13.23 -1.24 7.06
C SER A 123 -13.57 -0.05 7.95
N TYR A 124 -14.55 -0.23 8.83
CA TYR A 124 -14.96 0.77 9.82
C TYR A 124 -14.68 0.21 11.21
N HIS A 125 -14.11 1.05 12.07
CA HIS A 125 -13.94 0.70 13.47
C HIS A 125 -14.46 1.83 14.36
N PRO A 126 -15.46 1.58 15.22
CA PRO A 126 -16.16 2.62 15.96
C PRO A 126 -15.26 3.41 16.91
N VAL A 127 -14.19 2.80 17.44
CA VAL A 127 -13.22 3.49 18.30
C VAL A 127 -12.43 4.56 17.55
N PHE A 128 -12.16 4.34 16.26
CA PHE A 128 -11.37 5.27 15.45
C PHE A 128 -12.24 6.27 14.69
N GLY A 129 -13.55 6.02 14.58
CA GLY A 129 -14.50 6.90 13.88
C GLY A 129 -14.15 7.13 12.41
N ARG A 130 -13.30 6.28 11.82
CA ARG A 130 -12.80 6.37 10.45
C ARG A 130 -13.06 5.10 9.67
N SER A 131 -13.15 5.30 8.37
CA SER A 131 -13.31 4.29 7.34
C SER A 131 -12.07 4.25 6.47
N VAL A 132 -11.59 3.05 6.14
CA VAL A 132 -10.55 2.85 5.12
C VAL A 132 -11.22 2.28 3.85
N PRO A 133 -11.04 2.92 2.69
CA PRO A 133 -11.60 2.43 1.43
C PRO A 133 -10.92 1.14 0.99
N GLY A 134 -11.71 0.20 0.50
CA GLY A 134 -11.21 -0.95 -0.28
C GLY A 134 -10.93 -0.51 -1.72
N VAL A 135 -9.76 -0.84 -2.23
CA VAL A 135 -9.33 -0.50 -3.59
C VAL A 135 -8.81 -1.77 -4.27
N PRO A 136 -9.32 -2.14 -5.45
CA PRO A 136 -8.79 -3.28 -6.20
C PRO A 136 -7.29 -3.14 -6.45
N ALA A 137 -6.58 -4.27 -6.44
CA ALA A 137 -5.13 -4.29 -6.67
C ALA A 137 -4.73 -3.56 -7.96
N ALA A 138 -5.46 -3.79 -9.05
CA ALA A 138 -5.22 -3.17 -10.35
C ALA A 138 -5.39 -1.64 -10.38
N ASP A 139 -6.18 -1.08 -9.45
CA ASP A 139 -6.52 0.34 -9.43
C ASP A 139 -5.72 1.13 -8.37
N ILE A 140 -4.95 0.46 -7.51
CA ILE A 140 -4.32 1.08 -6.33
C ILE A 140 -3.42 2.26 -6.68
N VAL A 141 -2.65 2.14 -7.78
CA VAL A 141 -1.73 3.19 -8.23
C VAL A 141 -2.50 4.41 -8.73
N SER A 142 -3.45 4.22 -9.62
CA SER A 142 -4.28 5.33 -10.15
C SER A 142 -5.11 5.98 -9.04
N TRP A 143 -5.61 5.19 -8.09
CA TRP A 143 -6.36 5.68 -6.93
C TRP A 143 -5.52 6.56 -6.01
N LEU A 144 -4.27 6.16 -5.72
CA LEU A 144 -3.34 6.96 -4.92
C LEU A 144 -2.88 8.20 -5.66
N ALA A 145 -2.48 8.06 -6.93
CA ALA A 145 -1.98 9.16 -7.74
C ALA A 145 -2.98 10.31 -7.85
N SER A 146 -4.27 10.00 -8.02
CA SER A 146 -5.32 11.03 -8.06
C SER A 146 -5.43 11.84 -6.77
N ARG A 147 -5.33 11.20 -5.60
CA ARG A 147 -5.47 11.88 -4.30
C ARG A 147 -4.21 12.62 -3.86
N LEU A 148 -3.04 12.09 -4.19
CA LEU A 148 -1.77 12.73 -3.89
C LEU A 148 -1.53 13.96 -4.80
N GLY A 149 -2.13 13.99 -6.00
CA GLY A 149 -2.10 15.15 -6.89
C GLY A 149 -3.10 16.27 -6.55
N GLU A 150 -4.00 16.05 -5.58
CA GLU A 150 -4.98 17.04 -5.09
C GLU A 150 -4.46 17.89 -3.91
N SER A 151 -3.23 17.64 -3.43
CA SER A 151 -2.63 18.25 -2.23
C SER A 151 -1.78 19.48 -2.52
#